data_AF-A0A919YGU5-F1
#
_entry.id   AF-A0A919YGU5-F1
#
_cell.length_a   1.000
_cell.length_b   1.000
_cell.length_c   1.000
_cell.angle_alpha   90.00
_cell.angle_beta   90.00
_cell.angle_gamma   90.00
#
_symmetry.space_group_name_H-M   'P 1'
#
loop_
_entity.id
_entity.type
_entity.pdbx_description
1 polymer ?
#
loop_
_entity_poly.entity_id
_entity_poly.type
_entity_poly.pdbx_seq_one_letter_code
_entity_poly.pdbx_strand_id
1 'polypeptide(L)'
;MKKRIKPLPDPELRAILRAADDIIAEGGRTLLSKILKGSKERKLLELGLDRNPSYGYYKDLTLEQIMDKVDHMIRTGFLETELNGKLPTIIFTPRGWAIERERRAEEFVQEWDRWLENNVTPLNMEYLKERNRGMIFLFLYKILCSRDKKYIPFLTLWERIDFKKVQAEIRNVIQALKQSDDMDDEKWKQLLSERAQSLIIRSQDPIFLACQSCGGFFIFDETNLEYYTSEGLRFPNECINCMEGHLLHR
;
A
#
# COMPACT_ATOMS: atom_id res chain seq x y z
N MET A 1 -24.95 21.46 -8.86
CA MET A 1 -24.20 20.21 -8.58
C MET A 1 -22.73 20.45 -8.86
N LYS A 2 -21.84 20.39 -7.84
CA LYS A 2 -20.39 20.43 -8.08
C LYS A 2 -20.02 19.16 -8.86
N LYS A 3 -19.46 19.31 -10.06
CA LYS A 3 -18.98 18.20 -10.90
C LYS A 3 -17.96 17.41 -10.06
N ARG A 4 -18.22 16.12 -9.77
CA ARG A 4 -17.27 15.28 -9.03
C ARG A 4 -15.95 15.26 -9.80
N ILE A 5 -14.88 15.77 -9.20
CA ILE A 5 -13.55 15.76 -9.80
C ILE A 5 -13.08 14.30 -9.79
N LYS A 6 -12.79 13.75 -10.97
CA LYS A 6 -12.32 12.37 -11.09
C LYS A 6 -10.86 12.26 -10.62
N PRO A 7 -10.45 11.16 -9.98
CA PRO A 7 -9.05 10.87 -9.72
C PRO A 7 -8.21 10.88 -11.00
N LEU A 8 -6.89 11.02 -10.86
CA LEU A 8 -5.95 10.76 -11.94
C LEU A 8 -6.05 9.30 -12.40
N PRO A 9 -5.58 8.97 -13.62
CA PRO A 9 -5.37 7.59 -14.04
C PRO A 9 -4.57 6.80 -13.00
N ASP A 10 -4.90 5.53 -12.81
CA ASP A 10 -4.32 4.69 -11.76
C ASP A 10 -2.77 4.63 -11.77
N PRO A 11 -2.08 4.51 -12.92
CA PRO A 11 -0.61 4.56 -12.95
C PRO A 11 -0.03 5.87 -12.44
N GLU A 12 -0.64 7.00 -12.82
CA GLU A 12 -0.21 8.34 -12.42
C GLU A 12 -0.44 8.57 -10.92
N LEU A 13 -1.61 8.17 -10.42
CA LEU A 13 -1.96 8.22 -9.01
C LEU A 13 -0.95 7.44 -8.17
N ARG A 14 -0.70 6.18 -8.53
CA ARG A 14 0.22 5.31 -7.80
C ARG A 14 1.65 5.83 -7.85
N ALA A 15 2.10 6.37 -8.99
CA ALA A 15 3.44 6.96 -9.09
C ALA A 15 3.62 8.16 -8.15
N ILE A 16 2.61 9.02 -8.02
CA ILE A 16 2.68 10.16 -7.10
C ILE A 16 2.70 9.70 -5.64
N LEU A 17 1.85 8.74 -5.26
CA LEU A 17 1.87 8.18 -3.89
C LEU A 17 3.21 7.53 -3.55
N ARG A 18 3.76 6.74 -4.48
CA ARG A 18 5.03 6.06 -4.27
C ARG A 18 6.22 7.03 -4.18
N ALA A 19 6.19 8.12 -4.94
CA ALA A 19 7.16 9.20 -4.83
C ALA A 19 7.03 9.99 -3.52
N ALA A 20 5.83 10.08 -2.95
CA ALA A 20 5.58 10.78 -1.70
C ALA A 20 6.05 10.00 -0.47
N ASP A 21 6.07 8.66 -0.52
CA ASP A 21 6.45 7.77 0.59
C ASP A 21 7.79 8.16 1.24
N ASP A 22 8.81 8.46 0.42
CA ASP A 22 10.17 8.79 0.90
C ASP A 22 10.27 10.17 1.57
N ILE A 23 9.25 11.02 1.45
CA ILE A 23 9.25 12.40 1.98
C ILE A 23 8.00 12.73 2.79
N ILE A 24 7.18 11.73 3.13
CA ILE A 24 5.91 11.95 3.81
C ILE A 24 6.14 12.60 5.18
N ALA A 25 5.33 13.59 5.53
CA ALA A 25 5.47 14.42 6.74
C ALA A 25 6.78 15.24 6.88
N GLU A 26 7.71 15.14 5.92
CA GLU A 26 9.02 15.80 5.94
C GLU A 26 9.23 16.77 4.77
N GLY A 27 8.64 16.47 3.61
CA GLY A 27 8.77 17.22 2.37
C GLY A 27 7.46 17.82 1.87
N GLY A 28 7.57 18.97 1.20
CA GLY A 28 6.43 19.65 0.58
C GLY A 28 6.25 19.31 -0.91
N ARG A 29 5.19 19.89 -1.50
CA ARG A 29 4.80 19.74 -2.93
C ARG A 29 5.93 19.98 -3.92
N THR A 30 6.78 20.97 -3.66
CA THR A 30 7.91 21.30 -4.53
C THR A 30 8.95 20.17 -4.57
N LEU A 31 9.25 19.56 -3.42
CA LEU A 31 10.19 18.44 -3.38
C LEU A 31 9.60 17.21 -4.06
N LEU A 32 8.32 16.89 -3.80
CA LEU A 32 7.62 15.80 -4.49
C LEU A 32 7.68 15.96 -6.01
N SER A 33 7.41 17.17 -6.51
CA SER A 33 7.43 17.46 -7.94
C SER A 33 8.83 17.29 -8.55
N LYS A 34 9.89 17.60 -7.79
CA LYS A 34 11.28 17.41 -8.22
C LYS A 34 11.68 15.92 -8.28
N ILE A 35 11.20 15.10 -7.34
CA ILE A 35 11.38 13.64 -7.39
C ILE A 35 10.73 13.09 -8.66
N LEU A 36 9.45 13.41 -8.87
CA LEU A 36 8.69 12.96 -10.04
C LEU A 36 9.28 13.47 -11.36
N LYS A 37 9.88 14.66 -11.38
CA LYS A 37 10.59 15.21 -12.55
C LYS A 37 11.91 14.50 -12.84
N GLY A 38 12.53 13.86 -11.85
CA GLY A 38 13.88 13.32 -11.99
C GLY A 38 14.95 14.39 -11.85
N SER A 39 14.76 15.35 -10.93
CA SER A 39 15.66 16.48 -10.74
C SER A 39 17.03 16.04 -10.22
N LYS A 40 18.11 16.46 -10.90
CA LYS A 40 19.50 16.19 -10.52
C LYS A 40 20.04 17.17 -9.47
N GLU A 41 19.17 17.83 -8.72
CA GLU A 41 19.57 18.75 -7.67
C GLU A 41 20.40 18.04 -6.61
N ARG A 42 21.56 18.60 -6.28
CA ARG A 42 22.54 17.98 -5.37
C ARG A 42 21.90 17.52 -4.06
N LYS A 43 21.09 18.35 -3.42
CA LYS A 43 20.41 18.02 -2.14
C LYS A 43 19.45 16.83 -2.27
N LEU A 44 18.77 16.69 -3.41
CA LEU A 44 17.87 15.56 -3.67
C LEU A 44 18.66 14.25 -3.74
N LEU A 45 19.78 14.27 -4.46
CA LEU A 45 20.69 13.12 -4.61
C LEU A 45 21.40 12.77 -3.29
N GLU A 46 21.80 13.78 -2.51
CA GLU A 46 22.41 13.57 -1.18
C GLU A 46 21.43 12.89 -0.21
N LEU A 47 20.12 13.12 -0.37
CA LEU A 47 19.07 12.42 0.38
C LEU A 47 18.71 11.04 -0.20
N GLY A 48 19.32 10.64 -1.33
CA GLY A 48 19.08 9.36 -1.99
C GLY A 48 17.69 9.22 -2.63
N LEU A 49 16.98 10.34 -2.86
CA LEU A 49 15.62 10.35 -3.40
C LEU A 49 15.55 9.94 -4.88
N ASP A 50 16.70 9.86 -5.55
CA ASP A 50 16.84 9.29 -6.90
C ASP A 50 16.67 7.77 -6.93
N ARG A 51 16.72 7.10 -5.77
CA ARG A 51 16.46 5.66 -5.65
C ARG A 51 14.96 5.33 -5.59
N ASN A 52 14.10 6.34 -5.47
CA ASN A 52 12.66 6.13 -5.45
C ASN A 52 12.20 5.45 -6.76
N PRO A 53 11.35 4.41 -6.72
CA PRO A 53 10.89 3.73 -7.93
C PRO A 53 10.12 4.62 -8.93
N SER A 54 9.58 5.76 -8.47
CA SER A 54 8.85 6.74 -9.27
C SER A 54 9.67 8.00 -9.59
N TYR A 55 10.98 7.99 -9.28
CA TYR A 55 11.88 9.06 -9.66
C TYR A 55 11.91 9.25 -11.18
N GLY A 56 11.65 10.47 -11.66
CA GLY A 56 11.61 10.76 -13.09
C GLY A 56 10.40 10.20 -13.83
N TYR A 57 9.35 9.74 -13.15
CA TYR A 57 8.11 9.26 -13.79
C TYR A 57 7.51 10.29 -14.76
N TYR A 58 7.60 11.58 -14.43
CA TYR A 58 7.19 12.71 -15.28
C TYR A 58 8.38 13.48 -15.86
N LYS A 59 9.46 12.78 -16.25
CA LYS A 59 10.66 13.42 -16.84
C LYS A 59 10.36 14.33 -18.03
N ASP A 60 9.29 14.06 -18.78
CA ASP A 60 8.92 14.82 -19.98
C ASP A 60 7.95 15.98 -19.69
N LEU A 61 7.41 16.10 -18.47
CA LEU A 61 6.52 17.20 -18.09
C LEU A 61 7.26 18.38 -17.46
N THR A 62 6.72 19.57 -17.55
CA THR A 62 7.22 20.74 -16.81
C THR A 62 6.95 20.60 -15.31
N LEU A 63 7.71 21.30 -14.46
CA LEU A 63 7.46 21.29 -13.02
C LEU A 63 6.07 21.82 -12.66
N GLU A 64 5.56 22.80 -13.40
CA GLU A 64 4.21 23.35 -13.23
C GLU A 64 3.14 22.29 -13.48
N GLN A 65 3.23 21.54 -14.59
CA GLN A 65 2.30 20.44 -14.89
C GLN A 65 2.35 19.33 -13.83
N ILE A 66 3.52 19.07 -13.25
CA ILE A 66 3.66 18.08 -12.17
C ILE A 66 3.03 18.61 -10.88
N MET A 67 3.27 19.87 -10.53
CA MET A 67 2.64 20.52 -9.38
C MET A 67 1.12 20.49 -9.49
N ASP A 68 0.56 20.74 -10.67
CA ASP A 68 -0.89 20.66 -10.91
C ASP A 68 -1.46 19.26 -10.63
N LYS A 69 -0.70 18.20 -10.96
CA LYS A 69 -1.06 16.80 -10.67
C LYS A 69 -0.97 16.50 -9.17
N VAL A 70 0.06 17.00 -8.48
CA VAL A 70 0.16 16.88 -7.02
C VAL A 70 -1.00 17.60 -6.33
N ASP A 71 -1.33 18.81 -6.76
CA ASP A 71 -2.48 19.55 -6.24
C ASP A 71 -3.80 18.82 -6.57
N HIS A 72 -3.87 18.10 -7.69
CA HIS A 72 -5.01 17.25 -8.01
C HIS A 72 -5.16 16.07 -7.05
N MET A 73 -4.05 15.45 -6.64
CA MET A 73 -4.04 14.40 -5.61
C MET A 73 -4.54 14.91 -4.26
N ILE A 74 -4.26 16.18 -3.93
CA ILE A 74 -4.81 16.84 -2.74
C ILE A 74 -6.31 17.08 -2.91
N ARG A 75 -6.74 17.70 -4.02
CA ARG A 75 -8.16 17.99 -4.30
C ARG A 75 -9.05 16.74 -4.36
N THR A 76 -8.48 15.60 -4.74
CA THR A 76 -9.21 14.32 -4.85
C THR A 76 -9.08 13.41 -3.62
N GLY A 77 -8.43 13.91 -2.56
CA GLY A 77 -8.40 13.26 -1.25
C GLY A 77 -7.54 12.01 -1.22
N PHE A 78 -6.36 12.05 -1.86
CA PHE A 78 -5.33 11.03 -1.70
C PHE A 78 -4.15 11.55 -0.89
N LEU A 79 -3.79 12.81 -1.09
CA LEU A 79 -2.81 13.53 -0.31
C LEU A 79 -3.47 14.69 0.43
N GLU A 80 -2.79 15.20 1.44
CA GLU A 80 -3.15 16.41 2.14
C GLU A 80 -1.89 17.16 2.58
N THR A 81 -2.08 18.38 3.07
CA THR A 81 -0.98 19.21 3.56
C THR A 81 -1.17 19.50 5.03
N GLU A 82 -0.13 19.25 5.81
CA GLU A 82 -0.06 19.60 7.22
C GLU A 82 1.09 20.55 7.49
N LEU A 83 1.03 21.26 8.62
CA LEU A 83 2.13 22.11 9.06
C LEU A 83 3.01 21.34 10.03
N ASN A 84 4.25 21.08 9.63
CA ASN A 84 5.31 20.67 10.54
C ASN A 84 6.07 21.93 10.98
N GLY A 85 5.67 22.47 12.14
CA GLY A 85 6.11 23.79 12.60
C GLY A 85 5.63 24.90 11.67
N LYS A 86 6.53 25.47 10.86
CA LYS A 86 6.21 26.51 9.86
C LYS A 86 6.23 26.00 8.42
N LEU A 87 6.58 24.73 8.21
CA LEU A 87 6.78 24.17 6.87
C LEU A 87 5.56 23.33 6.48
N PRO A 88 4.92 23.60 5.33
CA PRO A 88 3.87 22.75 4.81
C PRO A 88 4.48 21.46 4.24
N THR A 89 4.11 20.33 4.81
CA THR A 89 4.51 18.99 4.39
C THR A 89 3.33 18.25 3.79
N ILE A 90 3.62 17.30 2.88
CA ILE A 90 2.60 16.40 2.35
C ILE A 90 2.43 15.24 3.32
N ILE A 91 1.18 14.87 3.57
CA ILE A 91 0.82 13.64 4.28
C ILE A 91 -0.18 12.83 3.46
N PHE A 92 -0.29 11.53 3.76
CA PHE A 92 -1.28 10.67 3.13
C PHE A 92 -2.62 10.86 3.83
N THR A 93 -3.67 11.02 3.03
CA THR A 93 -5.03 10.74 3.55
C THR A 93 -5.15 9.24 3.87
N PRO A 94 -6.16 8.81 4.66
CA PRO A 94 -6.44 7.39 4.86
C PRO A 94 -6.59 6.63 3.54
N ARG A 95 -7.21 7.27 2.53
CA ARG A 95 -7.40 6.70 1.20
C ARG A 95 -6.10 6.52 0.43
N GLY A 96 -5.24 7.54 0.45
CA GLY A 96 -3.91 7.48 -0.17
C GLY A 96 -3.01 6.46 0.51
N TRP A 97 -3.04 6.43 1.85
CA TRP A 97 -2.27 5.48 2.64
C TRP A 97 -2.69 4.04 2.36
N ALA A 98 -3.99 3.74 2.23
CA ALA A 98 -4.43 2.38 1.93
C ALA A 98 -3.86 1.85 0.60
N ILE A 99 -3.79 2.70 -0.44
CA ILE A 99 -3.17 2.34 -1.73
C ILE A 99 -1.66 2.14 -1.56
N GLU A 100 -0.98 3.11 -0.94
CA GLU A 100 0.49 3.06 -0.84
C GLU A 100 0.94 1.90 0.05
N ARG A 101 0.28 1.67 1.19
CA ARG A 101 0.52 0.54 2.08
C ARG A 101 0.41 -0.79 1.35
N GLU A 102 -0.61 -0.95 0.51
CA GLU A 102 -0.82 -2.16 -0.27
C GLU A 102 0.27 -2.35 -1.32
N ARG A 103 0.60 -1.28 -2.07
CA ARG A 103 1.71 -1.28 -3.03
C ARG A 103 3.04 -1.61 -2.37
N ARG A 104 3.33 -1.02 -1.22
CA ARG A 104 4.61 -1.21 -0.53
C ARG A 104 4.75 -2.63 0.01
N ALA A 105 3.67 -3.22 0.51
CA ALA A 105 3.63 -4.62 0.88
C ALA A 105 3.88 -5.55 -0.32
N GLU A 106 3.32 -5.22 -1.50
CA GLU A 106 3.58 -5.94 -2.75
C GLU A 106 5.05 -5.82 -3.19
N GLU A 107 5.65 -4.63 -3.11
CA GLU A 107 7.06 -4.41 -3.44
C GLU A 107 8.01 -5.28 -2.57
N PHE A 108 7.66 -5.53 -1.31
CA PHE A 108 8.42 -6.44 -0.44
C PHE A 108 8.31 -7.91 -0.88
N VAL A 109 7.14 -8.36 -1.33
CA VAL A 109 6.97 -9.72 -1.89
C VAL A 109 7.85 -9.87 -3.14
N GLN A 110 7.78 -8.91 -4.05
CA GLN A 110 8.56 -8.91 -5.29
C GLN A 110 10.07 -8.81 -5.05
N GLU A 111 10.49 -8.11 -4.00
CA GLU A 111 11.89 -8.08 -3.55
C GLU A 111 12.34 -9.46 -3.06
N TRP A 112 11.53 -10.11 -2.23
CA TRP A 112 11.83 -11.46 -1.73
C TRP A 112 11.86 -12.49 -2.85
N ASP A 113 10.93 -12.42 -3.81
CA ASP A 113 10.94 -13.28 -5.00
C ASP A 113 12.24 -13.12 -5.77
N ARG A 114 12.64 -11.88 -6.08
CA ARG A 114 13.90 -11.60 -6.77
C ARG A 114 15.10 -12.14 -6.01
N TRP A 115 15.14 -11.99 -4.68
CA TRP A 115 16.25 -12.55 -3.89
C TRP A 115 16.29 -14.07 -3.94
N LEU A 116 15.15 -14.74 -3.80
CA LEU A 116 15.05 -16.19 -3.85
C LEU A 116 15.44 -16.73 -5.23
N GLU A 117 14.96 -16.12 -6.31
CA GLU A 117 15.30 -16.47 -7.70
C GLU A 117 16.80 -16.34 -7.98
N ASN A 118 17.46 -15.35 -7.36
CA ASN A 118 18.88 -15.07 -7.53
C ASN A 118 19.76 -15.71 -6.44
N ASN A 119 19.21 -16.60 -5.61
CA ASN A 119 19.90 -17.25 -4.49
C ASN A 119 20.59 -16.27 -3.52
N VAL A 120 20.04 -15.06 -3.39
CA VAL A 120 20.51 -14.05 -2.45
C VAL A 120 20.02 -14.43 -1.06
N THR A 121 20.95 -14.61 -0.13
CA THR A 121 20.63 -14.79 1.30
C THR A 121 20.97 -13.51 2.05
N PRO A 122 19.99 -12.71 2.49
CA PRO A 122 20.26 -11.50 3.26
C PRO A 122 20.85 -11.84 4.62
N LEU A 123 21.78 -11.01 5.12
CA LEU A 123 22.41 -11.22 6.43
C LEU A 123 21.41 -11.09 7.59
N ASN A 124 20.45 -10.17 7.46
CA ASN A 124 19.33 -9.98 8.36
C ASN A 124 18.17 -9.28 7.61
N MET A 125 17.06 -9.05 8.31
CA MET A 125 15.87 -8.38 7.76
C MET A 125 15.62 -7.00 8.39
N GLU A 126 16.69 -6.30 8.82
CA GLU A 126 16.56 -5.06 9.63
C GLU A 126 15.76 -3.98 8.89
N TYR A 127 15.79 -3.95 7.56
CA TYR A 127 15.07 -2.98 6.75
C TYR A 127 13.53 -3.07 6.87
N LEU A 128 12.99 -4.19 7.37
CA LEU A 128 11.56 -4.40 7.67
C LEU A 128 11.18 -3.97 9.09
N LYS A 129 12.17 -3.83 9.98
CA LYS A 129 11.93 -3.47 11.38
C LYS A 129 11.49 -2.01 11.48
N GLU A 130 10.68 -1.71 12.50
CA GLU A 130 10.16 -0.36 12.81
C GLU A 130 9.28 0.27 11.71
N ARG A 131 8.98 -0.48 10.66
CA ARG A 131 8.02 -0.09 9.62
C ARG A 131 6.60 -0.05 10.18
N ASN A 132 5.70 0.63 9.47
CA ASN A 132 4.28 0.68 9.83
C ASN A 132 3.72 -0.74 10.01
N ARG A 133 3.15 -1.01 11.20
CA ARG A 133 2.69 -2.35 11.57
C ARG A 133 1.60 -2.89 10.65
N GLY A 134 0.68 -2.04 10.18
CA GLY A 134 -0.37 -2.44 9.25
C GLY A 134 0.19 -2.87 7.90
N MET A 135 1.24 -2.19 7.42
CA MET A 135 1.96 -2.59 6.21
C MET A 135 2.67 -3.93 6.39
N ILE A 136 3.34 -4.12 7.52
CA ILE A 136 4.06 -5.36 7.86
C ILE A 136 3.11 -6.55 7.96
N PHE A 137 1.94 -6.37 8.57
CA PHE A 137 0.95 -7.46 8.65
C PHE A 137 0.29 -7.73 7.30
N LEU A 138 0.05 -6.70 6.48
CA LEU A 138 -0.42 -6.89 5.10
C LEU A 138 0.61 -7.63 4.25
N PHE A 139 1.90 -7.35 4.43
CA PHE A 139 2.98 -8.09 3.77
C PHE A 139 2.98 -9.58 4.17
N LEU A 140 2.86 -9.88 5.47
CA LEU A 140 2.72 -11.25 5.96
C LEU A 140 1.47 -11.94 5.41
N TYR A 141 0.37 -11.20 5.27
CA TYR A 141 -0.86 -11.72 4.67
C TYR A 141 -0.67 -12.08 3.19
N LYS A 142 0.00 -11.22 2.40
CA LYS A 142 0.31 -11.51 0.98
C LYS A 142 1.20 -12.75 0.84
N ILE A 143 2.21 -12.90 1.70
CA ILE A 143 3.03 -14.13 1.75
C ILE A 143 2.14 -15.34 2.03
N LEU A 144 1.23 -15.24 3.00
CA LEU A 144 0.31 -16.33 3.32
C LEU A 144 -0.60 -16.66 2.12
N CYS A 145 -1.15 -15.67 1.42
CA CYS A 145 -1.99 -15.89 0.24
C CYS A 145 -1.27 -16.66 -0.88
N SER A 146 0.04 -16.52 -1.01
CA SER A 146 0.81 -17.26 -2.03
C SER A 146 0.85 -18.78 -1.78
N ARG A 147 0.61 -19.22 -0.53
CA ARG A 147 0.76 -20.62 -0.09
C ARG A 147 2.15 -21.21 -0.38
N ASP A 148 3.16 -20.38 -0.62
CA ASP A 148 4.47 -20.82 -1.06
C ASP A 148 5.46 -20.96 0.11
N LYS A 149 5.97 -22.17 0.31
CA LYS A 149 6.94 -22.49 1.36
C LYS A 149 8.32 -21.86 1.12
N LYS A 150 8.61 -21.35 -0.08
CA LYS A 150 9.91 -20.73 -0.41
C LYS A 150 10.27 -19.54 0.48
N TYR A 151 9.28 -18.86 1.07
CA TYR A 151 9.52 -17.70 1.94
C TYR A 151 9.92 -18.07 3.38
N ILE A 152 9.77 -19.32 3.80
CA ILE A 152 10.04 -19.76 5.19
C ILE A 152 11.45 -19.40 5.68
N PRO A 153 12.54 -19.56 4.90
CA PRO A 153 13.87 -19.17 5.34
C PRO A 153 13.97 -17.68 5.68
N PHE A 154 13.37 -16.81 4.85
CA PHE A 154 13.38 -15.36 5.05
C PHE A 154 12.52 -14.95 6.25
N LEU A 155 11.33 -15.55 6.40
CA LEU A 155 10.49 -15.37 7.59
C LEU A 155 11.24 -15.77 8.87
N THR A 156 11.99 -16.88 8.83
CA THR A 156 12.76 -17.37 9.99
C THR A 156 13.90 -16.41 10.36
N LEU A 157 14.53 -15.76 9.38
CA LEU A 157 15.53 -14.72 9.65
C LEU A 157 14.89 -13.47 10.25
N TRP A 158 13.73 -13.06 9.72
CA TRP A 158 13.01 -11.87 10.19
C TRP A 158 12.48 -12.01 11.62
N GLU A 159 11.93 -13.17 11.96
CA GLU A 159 11.34 -13.45 13.28
C GLU A 159 12.32 -13.18 14.43
N ARG A 160 13.62 -13.35 14.21
CA ARG A 160 14.65 -13.21 15.26
C ARG A 160 14.88 -11.77 15.73
N ILE A 161 14.52 -10.78 14.91
CA ILE A 161 14.94 -9.38 15.11
C ILE A 161 13.79 -8.40 15.35
N ASP A 162 12.54 -8.80 15.05
CA ASP A 162 11.38 -7.92 15.17
C ASP A 162 10.78 -7.89 16.58
N PHE A 163 9.77 -7.05 16.81
CA PHE A 163 9.06 -6.96 18.07
C PHE A 163 8.15 -8.17 18.30
N LYS A 164 8.00 -8.58 19.56
CA LYS A 164 7.24 -9.80 19.98
C LYS A 164 5.91 -10.03 19.26
N LYS A 165 5.15 -8.97 18.98
CA LYS A 165 3.87 -9.08 18.26
C LYS A 165 4.06 -9.49 16.80
N VAL A 166 5.05 -8.93 16.11
CA VAL A 166 5.39 -9.29 14.73
C VAL A 166 6.00 -10.69 14.70
N GLN A 167 6.89 -11.03 15.65
CA GLN A 167 7.45 -12.39 15.78
C GLN A 167 6.36 -13.46 15.90
N ALA A 168 5.34 -13.21 16.73
CA ALA A 168 4.20 -14.12 16.89
C ALA A 168 3.45 -14.33 15.56
N GLU A 169 3.18 -13.26 14.82
CA GLU A 169 2.52 -13.39 13.52
C GLU A 169 3.38 -14.08 12.47
N ILE A 170 4.69 -13.82 12.44
CA ILE A 170 5.61 -14.53 11.55
C ILE A 170 5.57 -16.04 11.85
N ARG A 171 5.59 -16.45 13.13
CA ARG A 171 5.50 -17.87 13.50
C ARG A 171 4.19 -18.50 13.06
N ASN A 172 3.07 -17.80 13.21
CA ASN A 172 1.77 -18.27 12.74
C ASN A 172 1.77 -18.48 11.22
N VAL A 173 2.34 -17.54 10.45
CA VAL A 173 2.46 -17.66 8.99
C VAL A 173 3.37 -18.84 8.62
N ILE A 174 4.53 -18.99 9.25
CA ILE A 174 5.42 -20.13 9.03
C ILE A 174 4.70 -21.44 9.29
N GLN A 175 3.95 -21.54 10.40
CA GLN A 175 3.20 -22.75 10.74
C GLN A 175 2.13 -23.07 9.69
N ALA A 176 1.33 -22.09 9.28
CA ALA A 176 0.31 -22.26 8.26
C ALA A 176 0.93 -22.70 6.92
N LEU A 177 2.04 -22.07 6.50
CA LEU A 177 2.75 -22.47 5.29
C LEU A 177 3.31 -23.89 5.39
N LYS A 178 3.83 -24.32 6.55
CA LYS A 178 4.32 -25.70 6.71
C LYS A 178 3.21 -26.74 6.56
N GLN A 179 2.02 -26.44 7.10
CA GLN A 179 0.83 -27.28 7.08
C GLN A 179 0.03 -27.18 5.78
N SER A 180 0.46 -26.35 4.82
CA SER A 180 -0.31 -26.06 3.60
C SER A 180 -0.62 -27.30 2.77
N ASP A 181 0.25 -28.32 2.79
CA ASP A 181 0.09 -29.54 1.97
C ASP A 181 -0.97 -30.48 2.56
N ASP A 182 -1.27 -30.35 3.85
CA ASP A 182 -2.27 -31.15 4.56
C ASP A 182 -3.68 -30.55 4.48
N MET A 183 -3.81 -29.38 3.85
CA MET A 183 -5.06 -28.63 3.71
C MET A 183 -5.59 -28.74 2.28
N ASP A 184 -6.88 -28.98 2.14
CA ASP A 184 -7.58 -28.74 0.87
C ASP A 184 -7.80 -27.23 0.66
N ASP A 185 -8.20 -26.86 -0.55
CA ASP A 185 -8.36 -25.45 -0.93
C ASP A 185 -9.45 -24.73 -0.11
N GLU A 186 -10.47 -25.45 0.35
CA GLU A 186 -11.54 -24.87 1.14
C GLU A 186 -11.06 -24.52 2.55
N LYS A 187 -10.35 -25.45 3.21
CA LYS A 187 -9.68 -25.19 4.49
C LYS A 187 -8.67 -24.06 4.38
N TRP A 188 -7.93 -23.98 3.27
CA TRP A 188 -6.99 -22.90 3.04
C TRP A 188 -7.69 -21.54 2.93
N LYS A 189 -8.78 -21.46 2.15
CA LYS A 189 -9.60 -20.25 2.05
C LYS A 189 -10.18 -19.82 3.39
N GLN A 190 -10.69 -20.78 4.18
CA GLN A 190 -11.19 -20.51 5.51
C GLN A 190 -10.08 -19.92 6.40
N LEU A 191 -8.89 -20.54 6.42
CA LEU A 191 -7.74 -20.01 7.14
C LEU A 191 -7.40 -18.59 6.67
N LEU A 192 -7.36 -18.33 5.36
CA LEU A 192 -7.08 -16.98 4.84
C LEU A 192 -8.13 -15.95 5.30
N SER A 193 -9.41 -16.34 5.37
CA SER A 193 -10.48 -15.47 5.85
C SER A 193 -10.34 -15.16 7.35
N GLU A 194 -10.07 -16.17 8.17
CA GLU A 194 -9.81 -15.99 9.61
C GLU A 194 -8.58 -15.13 9.86
N ARG A 195 -7.51 -15.38 9.10
CA ARG A 195 -6.23 -14.66 9.26
C ARG A 195 -6.30 -13.22 8.75
N ALA A 196 -7.14 -12.93 7.75
CA ALA A 196 -7.40 -11.56 7.29
C ALA A 196 -7.88 -10.64 8.43
N GLN A 197 -8.72 -11.15 9.33
CA GLN A 197 -9.21 -10.37 10.48
C GLN A 197 -8.08 -9.95 11.44
N SER A 198 -7.00 -10.72 11.51
CA SER A 198 -5.85 -10.45 12.38
C SER A 198 -4.73 -9.67 11.69
N LEU A 199 -4.51 -9.93 10.39
CA LEU A 199 -3.39 -9.38 9.62
C LEU A 199 -3.78 -8.11 8.84
N ILE A 200 -5.05 -7.92 8.50
CA ILE A 200 -5.51 -6.68 7.87
C ILE A 200 -5.98 -5.72 8.97
N ILE A 201 -5.03 -4.90 9.43
CA ILE A 201 -5.31 -3.89 10.44
C ILE A 201 -6.13 -2.76 9.80
N ARG A 202 -7.37 -2.58 10.27
CA ARG A 202 -8.22 -1.43 9.94
C ARG A 202 -7.52 -0.13 10.35
N SER A 203 -7.51 0.85 9.48
CA SER A 203 -7.09 2.20 9.82
C SER A 203 -7.96 2.75 10.96
N GLN A 204 -7.37 3.55 11.85
CA GLN A 204 -8.13 4.27 12.87
C GLN A 204 -9.06 5.31 12.21
N ASP A 205 -8.58 5.89 11.11
CA ASP A 205 -9.32 6.86 10.31
C ASP A 205 -10.06 6.14 9.17
N PRO A 206 -11.41 6.11 9.19
CA PRO A 206 -12.18 5.40 8.19
C PRO A 206 -12.10 6.09 6.82
N ILE A 207 -12.05 5.28 5.78
CA ILE A 207 -12.09 5.77 4.40
C ILE A 207 -13.54 5.88 3.96
N PHE A 208 -14.03 7.12 3.80
CA PHE A 208 -15.36 7.39 3.28
C PHE A 208 -15.36 7.42 1.75
N LEU A 209 -16.25 6.63 1.15
CA LEU A 209 -16.48 6.58 -0.28
C LEU A 209 -17.90 7.07 -0.58
N ALA A 210 -18.10 7.61 -1.78
CA ALA A 210 -19.41 8.00 -2.27
C ALA A 210 -19.88 7.01 -3.33
N CYS A 211 -21.02 6.38 -3.10
CA CYS A 211 -21.64 5.47 -4.05
C CYS A 211 -21.93 6.20 -5.36
N GLN A 212 -21.68 5.55 -6.49
CA GLN A 212 -21.97 6.09 -7.82
C GLN A 212 -23.45 5.94 -8.20
N SER A 213 -24.15 4.95 -7.64
CA SER A 213 -25.54 4.63 -7.96
C SER A 213 -26.54 5.45 -7.14
N CYS A 214 -26.44 5.45 -5.81
CA CYS A 214 -27.35 6.20 -4.94
C CYS A 214 -26.81 7.56 -4.47
N GLY A 215 -25.52 7.83 -4.69
CA GLY A 215 -24.87 9.06 -4.22
C GLY A 215 -24.55 9.08 -2.72
N GLY A 216 -25.05 8.12 -1.93
CA GLY A 216 -24.82 8.01 -0.49
C GLY A 216 -23.37 7.69 -0.12
N PHE A 217 -22.96 8.09 1.08
CA PHE A 217 -21.64 7.77 1.63
C PHE A 217 -21.65 6.42 2.32
N PHE A 218 -20.53 5.70 2.21
CA PHE A 218 -20.31 4.45 2.92
C PHE A 218 -18.83 4.32 3.33
N ILE A 219 -18.58 3.49 4.33
CA ILE A 219 -17.23 3.22 4.83
C ILE A 219 -16.64 2.07 4.01
N PHE A 220 -15.41 2.27 3.54
CA PHE A 220 -14.65 1.21 2.90
C PHE A 220 -14.28 0.13 3.93
N ASP A 221 -14.66 -1.11 3.66
CA ASP A 221 -14.25 -2.24 4.46
C ASP A 221 -12.87 -2.72 4.00
N GLU A 222 -11.82 -2.28 4.70
CA GLU A 222 -10.45 -2.74 4.47
C GLU A 222 -10.29 -4.25 4.66
N THR A 223 -11.17 -4.90 5.43
CA THR A 223 -11.06 -6.36 5.68
C THR A 223 -11.69 -7.21 4.58
N ASN A 224 -12.38 -6.60 3.61
CA ASN A 224 -12.91 -7.33 2.47
C ASN A 224 -11.82 -7.61 1.43
N LEU A 225 -11.51 -8.90 1.28
CA LEU A 225 -10.46 -9.42 0.41
C LEU A 225 -10.72 -9.24 -1.08
N GLU A 226 -11.98 -9.09 -1.50
CA GLU A 226 -12.33 -8.88 -2.92
C GLU A 226 -11.77 -7.57 -3.48
N TYR A 227 -11.43 -6.63 -2.61
CA TYR A 227 -10.81 -5.36 -2.97
C TYR A 227 -9.30 -5.47 -3.24
N TYR A 228 -8.67 -6.58 -2.88
CA TYR A 228 -7.24 -6.82 -3.08
C TYR A 228 -7.04 -7.71 -4.29
N THR A 229 -6.77 -7.08 -5.43
CA THR A 229 -6.57 -7.78 -6.71
C THR A 229 -5.08 -7.98 -7.01
N SER A 230 -4.76 -8.76 -8.04
CA SER A 230 -3.39 -8.85 -8.57
C SER A 230 -2.84 -7.52 -9.08
N GLU A 231 -3.71 -6.55 -9.40
CA GLU A 231 -3.34 -5.18 -9.79
C GLU A 231 -3.28 -4.21 -8.60
N GLY A 232 -3.43 -4.75 -7.38
CA GLY A 232 -3.44 -4.02 -6.12
C GLY A 232 -4.83 -3.67 -5.61
N LEU A 233 -4.88 -2.75 -4.64
CA LEU A 233 -6.12 -2.31 -3.99
C LEU A 233 -7.07 -1.60 -4.96
N ARG A 234 -8.34 -2.03 -4.97
CA ARG A 234 -9.45 -1.45 -5.76
C ARG A 234 -10.57 -1.03 -4.82
N PHE A 235 -10.93 0.26 -4.86
CA PHE A 235 -12.09 0.75 -4.11
C PHE A 235 -13.40 0.40 -4.81
N PRO A 236 -14.44 -0.03 -4.07
CA PRO A 236 -15.77 -0.24 -4.62
C PRO A 236 -16.38 1.07 -5.14
N ASN A 237 -17.08 0.98 -6.26
CA ASN A 237 -17.82 2.11 -6.83
C ASN A 237 -19.21 2.28 -6.21
N GLU A 238 -19.73 1.24 -5.55
CA GLU A 238 -21.08 1.18 -5.02
C GLU A 238 -21.08 0.74 -3.56
N CYS A 239 -22.10 1.16 -2.80
CA CYS A 239 -22.31 0.65 -1.45
C CYS A 239 -22.96 -0.73 -1.50
N ILE A 240 -22.86 -1.49 -0.40
CA ILE A 240 -23.38 -2.85 -0.29
C ILE A 240 -24.87 -2.97 -0.68
N ASN A 241 -25.70 -2.01 -0.25
CA ASN A 241 -27.13 -1.99 -0.57
C ASN A 241 -27.40 -1.88 -2.08
N CYS A 242 -26.58 -1.11 -2.80
CA CYS A 242 -26.74 -1.00 -4.26
C CYS A 242 -26.25 -2.25 -4.97
N MET A 243 -25.12 -2.82 -4.52
CA MET A 243 -24.57 -4.05 -5.07
C MET A 243 -25.54 -5.23 -4.90
N GLU A 244 -26.13 -5.39 -3.72
CA GLU A 244 -27.11 -6.45 -3.43
C GLU A 244 -28.44 -6.22 -4.15
N GLY A 245 -28.87 -4.97 -4.29
CA GLY A 245 -30.07 -4.62 -5.08
C GLY A 245 -29.97 -5.05 -6.54
N HIS A 246 -28.76 -5.07 -7.12
CA HIS A 246 -28.53 -5.60 -8.47
C HIS A 246 -28.63 -7.13 -8.54
N LEU A 247 -28.33 -7.84 -7.46
CA LEU A 247 -28.39 -9.31 -7.38
C LEU A 247 -29.82 -9.83 -7.17
N LEU A 248 -30.67 -9.07 -6.47
CA LEU A 248 -32.09 -9.43 -6.25
C LEU A 248 -32.98 -9.21 -7.48
N HIS A 249 -32.48 -8.51 -8.50
CA HIS A 249 -33.18 -8.23 -9.76
C HIS A 249 -32.56 -8.95 -10.97
N ARG A 250 -31.70 -9.95 -10.74
CA ARG A 250 -31.21 -10.91 -11.73
C ARG A 250 -31.82 -12.28 -11.49
#